data_AF-A0A2V8GNC4-F1
#
_entry.id   AF-A0A2V8GNC4-F1
#
_cell.length_a   1.000
_cell.length_b   1.000
_cell.length_c   1.000
_cell.angle_alpha   90.00
_cell.angle_beta   90.00
_cell.angle_gamma   90.00
#
_symmetry.space_group_name_H-M   'P 1'
#
loop_
_entity.id
_entity.type
_entity.pdbx_description
1 polymer ?
#
loop_
_entity_poly.entity_id
_entity_poly.type
_entity_poly.pdbx_seq_one_letter_code
_entity_poly.pdbx_strand_id
1 'polypeptide(L)' 'LASSFYTLYPGDVIFTGTPEGVSPIEAGDEIVATIEKIGTMRVHVRPPSPSPSASAGQGAEVAAASTRA' A
#
# COMPACT_ATOMS: atom_id res chain seq x y z
N LEU A 1 2.04 16.61 -25.02
CA LEU A 1 1.19 16.46 -23.81
C LEU A 1 0.50 15.10 -23.88
N ALA A 2 0.08 14.47 -22.78
CA ALA A 2 -0.48 13.10 -22.81
C ALA A 2 -1.60 12.93 -23.87
N SER A 3 -2.45 13.95 -24.04
CA SER A 3 -3.54 13.99 -25.01
C SER A 3 -3.12 13.97 -26.49
N SER A 4 -1.84 14.20 -26.82
CA SER A 4 -1.37 14.07 -28.21
C SER A 4 -1.14 12.61 -28.63
N PHE A 5 -1.13 11.67 -27.68
CA PHE A 5 -0.90 10.25 -27.92
C PHE A 5 -2.05 9.36 -27.42
N TYR A 6 -2.85 9.84 -26.45
CA TYR A 6 -3.92 9.08 -25.81
C TYR A 6 -5.23 9.88 -25.79
N THR A 7 -6.35 9.19 -25.95
CA THR A 7 -7.68 9.75 -25.64
C THR A 7 -7.90 9.70 -24.14
N LEU A 8 -8.17 10.86 -23.53
CA LEU A 8 -8.49 10.97 -22.10
C LEU A 8 -9.99 10.91 -21.87
N TYR A 9 -10.42 10.18 -20.84
CA TYR A 9 -11.81 10.01 -20.44
C TYR A 9 -12.08 10.62 -19.06
N PRO A 10 -13.34 10.97 -18.74
CA PRO A 10 -13.72 11.40 -17.41
C PRO A 10 -13.37 10.35 -16.36
N GLY A 11 -12.63 10.76 -15.32
CA GLY A 11 -12.14 9.88 -14.26
C GLY A 11 -10.68 9.44 -14.41
N ASP A 12 -10.04 9.75 -15.53
CA ASP A 12 -8.61 9.47 -15.69
C ASP A 12 -7.76 10.30 -14.71
N VAL A 13 -6.76 9.65 -14.12
CA VAL A 13 -5.84 10.25 -13.14
C VAL A 13 -4.46 10.40 -13.76
N ILE A 14 -3.94 11.63 -13.77
CA ILE A 14 -2.61 11.94 -14.28
C ILE A 14 -1.69 12.26 -13.10
N PHE A 15 -0.60 11.49 -12.96
CA PHE A 15 0.44 11.78 -11.98
C PHE A 15 1.46 12.76 -12.58
N THR A 16 1.59 13.93 -11.97
CA THR A 16 2.41 15.05 -12.47
C THR A 16 3.90 14.92 -12.15
N GLY A 17 4.30 13.80 -11.53
CA GLY A 17 5.65 13.58 -11.01
C GLY A 17 5.80 13.98 -9.53
N THR A 18 6.88 13.52 -8.93
CA THR A 18 7.28 13.82 -7.56
C THR A 18 8.51 14.74 -7.61
N PRO A 19 8.62 15.74 -6.73
CA PRO A 19 9.88 16.45 -6.53
C PRO A 19 11.01 15.54 -6.05
N GLU A 20 12.15 16.13 -5.74
CA GLU A 20 13.26 15.46 -5.07
C GLU A 20 12.94 15.02 -3.63
N GLY A 21 13.77 14.13 -3.07
CA GLY A 21 13.63 13.66 -1.69
C GLY A 21 12.91 12.33 -1.51
N VAL A 22 12.83 11.50 -2.56
CA VAL A 22 12.30 10.14 -2.44
C VAL A 22 13.27 9.24 -1.68
N SER A 23 12.74 8.45 -0.73
CA SER A 23 13.49 7.48 0.07
C SER A 23 12.75 6.14 0.12
N PRO A 24 13.45 5.02 0.40
CA PRO A 24 12.81 3.74 0.63
C PRO A 24 11.76 3.81 1.75
N ILE A 25 10.75 2.96 1.64
CA ILE A 25 9.65 2.85 2.59
C ILE A 25 9.70 1.48 3.24
N GLU A 26 9.48 1.41 4.54
CA GLU A 26 9.51 0.20 5.35
C GLU A 26 8.12 -0.15 5.92
N ALA A 27 7.95 -1.41 6.32
CA ALA A 27 6.71 -1.86 6.93
C ALA A 27 6.52 -1.22 8.31
N GLY A 28 5.33 -0.66 8.55
CA GLY A 28 5.02 0.11 9.75
C GLY A 28 5.05 1.62 9.54
N ASP A 29 5.56 2.11 8.40
CA ASP A 29 5.62 3.54 8.11
C ASP A 29 4.22 4.16 7.96
N GLU A 30 4.11 5.46 8.28
CA GLU A 30 2.99 6.31 7.93
C GLU A 30 3.43 7.37 6.93
N ILE A 31 2.87 7.30 5.72
CA ILE A 31 3.12 8.28 4.66
C ILE A 31 2.07 9.38 4.76
N VAL A 32 2.53 10.61 4.96
CA VAL A 32 1.68 11.80 4.99
C VAL A 32 1.98 12.67 3.77
N ALA A 33 1.01 12.82 2.87
CA ALA A 33 1.12 13.67 1.69
C ALA A 33 0.15 14.85 1.81
N THR A 34 0.63 16.08 1.67
CA THR A 34 -0.21 17.29 1.73
C THR A 34 -0.01 18.13 0.49
N ILE A 35 -1.11 18.58 -0.09
CA ILE A 35 -1.11 19.62 -1.13
C ILE A 35 -1.92 20.79 -0.60
N GLU A 36 -1.31 21.98 -0.61
CA GLU A 36 -1.98 23.21 -0.20
C GLU A 36 -3.30 23.36 -0.97
N LYS A 37 -4.39 23.70 -0.27
CA LYS A 37 -5.75 23.90 -0.83
C LYS A 37 -6.45 22.64 -1.35
N ILE A 38 -5.82 21.46 -1.33
CA ILE A 38 -6.48 20.19 -1.63
C ILE A 38 -6.73 19.41 -0.34
N GLY A 39 -5.69 19.21 0.47
CA GLY A 39 -5.78 18.50 1.75
C GLY A 39 -4.61 17.57 2.01
N THR A 40 -4.80 16.70 3.01
CA THR A 40 -3.80 15.75 3.50
C THR A 40 -4.30 14.31 3.37
N MET A 41 -3.48 13.45 2.80
CA MET A 41 -3.67 12.00 2.73
C MET A 41 -2.68 11.31 3.68
N ARG A 42 -3.17 10.31 4.42
CA ARG A 42 -2.37 9.44 5.30
C ARG A 42 -2.49 8.01 4.82
N VAL A 43 -1.36 7.33 4.66
CA VAL A 43 -1.29 5.94 4.21
C VAL A 43 -0.40 5.14 5.14
N HIS A 44 -0.95 4.09 5.76
CA HIS A 44 -0.18 3.18 6.61
C HIS A 44 0.39 2.03 5.78
N VAL A 45 1.70 1.83 5.88
CA VAL A 45 2.41 0.79 5.16
C VAL A 45 2.35 -0.49 5.97
N ARG A 46 1.61 -1.47 5.43
CA ARG A 46 1.50 -2.78 6.07
C ARG A 46 2.66 -3.68 5.64
N PRO A 47 3.07 -4.64 6.48
CA PRO A 47 3.91 -5.75 6.05
C PRO A 47 3.30 -6.43 4.82
N PRO A 48 4.13 -7.05 3.96
CA PRO A 48 3.61 -7.81 2.83
C PRO A 48 2.64 -8.88 3.34
N SER A 49 1.42 -8.88 2.80
CA SER A 49 0.49 -9.97 3.08
C SER A 49 1.07 -11.26 2.48
N PRO A 50 0.99 -12.41 3.17
CA PRO A 50 1.28 -13.68 2.53
C PRO A 50 0.37 -13.81 1.31
N SER A 51 0.94 -14.20 0.17
CA SER A 51 0.15 -14.39 -1.05
C SER A 51 -0.80 -15.57 -0.86
N PRO A 52 -2.04 -15.50 -1.39
CA PRO A 52 -2.99 -16.60 -1.27
C PRO A 52 -2.53 -17.90 -1.97
N SER A 53 -1.51 -17.83 -2.83
CA SER A 53 -0.92 -18.99 -3.50
C SER A 53 0.11 -19.75 -2.65
N ALA A 54 0.62 -19.15 -1.57
CA ALA A 54 1.61 -19.78 -0.68
C ALA A 54 0.96 -20.58 0.48
N SER A 55 -0.35 -20.43 0.71
CA SER A 55 -1.06 -21.07 1.83
C SER A 55 -1.70 -22.43 1.51
N ALA A 56 -1.46 -23.00 0.32
CA ALA A 56 -1.90 -24.35 -0.01
C ALA A 56 -0.89 -25.40 0.51
N GLY A 57 -0.76 -25.51 1.84
CA GLY A 57 0.16 -26.50 2.42
C GLY A 57 0.59 -26.27 3.86
N GLN A 58 -0.28 -25.80 4.76
CA GLN A 58 -0.01 -25.94 6.18
C GLN A 58 -1.30 -26.31 6.91
N GLY A 59 -1.48 -27.61 7.15
CA GLY A 59 -2.44 -28.09 8.13
C GLY A 59 -2.06 -27.52 9.48
N ALA A 60 -2.88 -26.60 9.99
CA ALA A 60 -2.80 -26.16 11.36
C ALA A 60 -3.30 -27.31 12.24
N GLU A 61 -2.35 -28.14 12.69
CA GLU A 61 -2.54 -28.97 13.87
C GLU A 61 -2.88 -28.05 15.04
N VAL A 62 -4.08 -28.24 15.57
CA VAL A 62 -4.60 -27.52 16.74
C VAL A 62 -3.93 -28.14 17.97
N ALA A 63 -2.68 -27.76 18.26
CA ALA A 63 -2.03 -28.13 19.51
C ALA A 63 -2.62 -27.30 20.65
N ALA A 64 -3.30 -28.01 21.53
CA ALA A 64 -4.16 -27.53 22.58
C ALA A 64 -3.41 -27.00 23.81
N ALA A 65 -4.12 -26.13 24.54
CA ALA A 65 -4.11 -25.95 25.99
C ALA A 65 -2.77 -25.59 26.67
N SER A 66 -2.58 -24.29 26.87
CA SER A 66 -1.81 -23.78 28.01
C SER A 66 -2.75 -23.51 29.19
N THR A 67 -2.26 -23.83 30.39
CA THR A 67 -2.68 -23.36 31.73
C THR A 67 -3.62 -24.27 32.52
N ARG A 68 -3.04 -25.00 33.48
CA ARG A 68 -3.50 -25.01 34.89
C ARG A 68 -2.30 -25.19 35.83
N ALA A 69 -2.49 -24.64 37.03
CA ALA A 69 -1.59 -24.39 38.15
C ALA A 69 -0.73 -25.57 38.62
#